data_AF-A0A2R6FT48-F1
#
_entry.id   AF-A0A2R6FT48-F1
#
_cell.length_a   1.000
_cell.length_b   1.000
_cell.length_c   1.000
_cell.angle_alpha   90.00
_cell.angle_beta   90.00
_cell.angle_gamma   90.00
#
_symmetry.space_group_name_H-M   'P 1'
#
loop_
_entity.id
_entity.type
_entity.pdbx_description
1 polymer ?
#
loop_
_entity_poly.entity_id
_entity_poly.type
_entity_poly.pdbx_seq_one_letter_code
_entity_poly.pdbx_strand_id
1 'polypeptide(L)'
;MADRSDDADGAASRADAVDRLERVIDTQIDTVDDFDQKAAYVTRFVGVVLGLVLTAVSLASRFGGGDPATQLPAVAAVAGGVVGLVAAVAGAIVTYLSSRVVVGLHPHAARAIAGGEYGDDEYNTLLLRAYADAVERNRRVLRVNAGRFRRTLVALLVGIAYLAMAALLFVLAPSGGWEWAILIVGTVAIGVVAWYLLTGRYLRLEPGGSGNER
;
A
#
# COMPACT_ATOMS: atom_id res chain seq x y z
N MET A 1 36.76 -20.87 37.07
CA MET A 1 36.95 -21.33 35.67
C MET A 1 35.65 -21.37 34.86
N ALA A 2 34.48 -21.11 35.47
CA ALA A 2 33.17 -21.06 34.80
C ALA A 2 32.81 -19.70 34.16
N ASP A 3 33.59 -18.64 34.43
CA ASP A 3 33.28 -17.26 34.05
C ASP A 3 33.53 -16.96 32.55
N ARG A 4 34.56 -17.59 31.95
CA ARG A 4 34.92 -17.36 30.53
C ARG A 4 34.03 -18.04 29.50
N SER A 5 33.32 -19.10 29.88
CA SER A 5 32.42 -19.82 28.96
C SER A 5 31.10 -19.07 28.78
N ASP A 6 30.54 -18.49 29.84
CA ASP A 6 29.28 -17.74 29.78
C ASP A 6 29.43 -16.44 28.97
N ASP A 7 30.57 -15.74 29.08
CA ASP A 7 30.83 -14.53 28.30
C ASP A 7 30.99 -14.82 26.79
N ALA A 8 31.65 -15.94 26.45
CA ALA A 8 31.84 -16.35 25.05
C ALA A 8 30.52 -16.80 24.39
N ASP A 9 29.68 -17.53 25.13
CA ASP A 9 28.34 -17.93 24.67
C ASP A 9 27.41 -16.72 24.52
N GLY A 10 27.51 -15.75 25.45
CA GLY A 10 26.80 -14.47 25.36
C GLY A 10 27.19 -13.64 24.13
N ALA A 11 28.49 -13.53 23.85
CA ALA A 11 29.01 -12.81 22.68
C ALA A 11 28.53 -13.44 21.35
N ALA A 12 28.59 -14.78 21.25
CA ALA A 12 28.13 -15.52 20.08
C ALA A 12 26.61 -15.37 19.85
N SER A 13 25.82 -15.42 20.93
CA SER A 13 24.37 -15.19 20.85
C SER A 13 24.03 -13.77 20.39
N ARG A 14 24.79 -12.76 20.84
CA ARG A 14 24.58 -11.37 20.40
C ARG A 14 24.93 -11.20 18.92
N ALA A 15 26.02 -11.80 18.46
CA ALA A 15 26.41 -11.77 17.06
C ALA A 15 25.34 -12.40 16.14
N ASP A 16 24.81 -13.58 16.48
CA ASP A 16 23.70 -14.19 15.71
C ASP A 16 22.45 -13.30 15.68
N ALA A 17 22.14 -12.63 16.80
CA ALA A 17 21.01 -11.73 16.87
C ALA A 17 21.19 -10.47 16.00
N VAL A 18 22.42 -9.93 15.91
CA VAL A 18 22.76 -8.85 14.99
C VAL A 18 22.54 -9.28 13.53
N ASP A 19 23.08 -10.44 13.13
CA ASP A 19 22.91 -10.98 11.77
C ASP A 19 21.43 -11.20 11.42
N ARG A 20 20.64 -11.67 12.39
CA ARG A 20 19.19 -11.88 12.20
C ARG A 20 18.44 -10.56 12.04
N LEU A 21 18.83 -9.52 12.77
CA LEU A 21 18.22 -8.19 12.64
C LEU A 21 18.61 -7.51 11.33
N GLU A 22 19.85 -7.67 10.86
CA GLU A 22 20.29 -7.20 9.55
C GLU A 22 19.44 -7.81 8.43
N ARG A 23 19.27 -9.14 8.42
CA ARG A 23 18.39 -9.83 7.45
C ARG A 23 16.94 -9.32 7.48
N VAL A 24 16.43 -8.96 8.66
CA VAL A 24 15.09 -8.37 8.80
C VAL A 24 15.04 -6.96 8.20
N ILE A 25 16.09 -6.15 8.40
CA ILE A 25 16.19 -4.82 7.79
C ILE A 25 16.26 -4.94 6.27
N ASP A 26 17.06 -5.84 5.72
CA ASP A 26 17.14 -6.08 4.27
C ASP A 26 15.78 -6.45 3.69
N THR A 27 15.07 -7.38 4.33
CA THR A 27 13.70 -7.76 3.92
C THR A 27 12.74 -6.57 3.97
N GLN A 28 12.91 -5.65 4.92
CA GLN A 28 12.08 -4.44 5.02
C GLN A 28 12.40 -3.42 3.94
N ILE A 29 13.67 -3.30 3.53
CA ILE A 29 14.09 -2.48 2.39
C ILE A 29 13.47 -3.04 1.11
N ASP A 30 13.63 -4.35 0.85
CA ASP A 30 13.05 -5.02 -0.32
C ASP A 30 11.52 -4.82 -0.39
N THR A 31 10.84 -4.90 0.76
CA THR A 31 9.39 -4.66 0.84
C THR A 31 9.02 -3.22 0.47
N VAL A 32 9.84 -2.24 0.85
CA VAL A 32 9.61 -0.84 0.49
C VAL A 32 9.83 -0.62 -1.01
N ASP A 33 10.90 -1.18 -1.58
CA ASP A 33 11.18 -1.08 -3.02
C ASP A 33 10.07 -1.71 -3.86
N ASP A 34 9.49 -2.84 -3.40
CA ASP A 34 8.33 -3.46 -4.04
C ASP A 34 7.08 -2.55 -4.00
N PHE A 35 6.83 -1.83 -2.89
CA PHE A 35 5.75 -0.84 -2.84
C PHE A 35 5.97 0.30 -3.83
N ASP A 36 7.20 0.79 -3.96
CA ASP A 36 7.54 1.89 -4.87
C ASP A 36 7.36 1.46 -6.33
N GLN A 37 7.79 0.25 -6.70
CA GLN A 37 7.55 -0.32 -8.03
C GLN A 37 6.06 -0.49 -8.34
N LYS A 38 5.28 -1.01 -7.38
CA LYS A 38 3.83 -1.15 -7.53
C LYS A 38 3.13 0.20 -7.67
N ALA A 39 3.56 1.22 -6.92
CA ALA A 39 3.03 2.59 -7.03
C ALA A 39 3.31 3.21 -8.42
N ALA A 40 4.52 3.01 -8.95
CA ALA A 40 4.85 3.43 -10.31
C ALA A 40 3.99 2.71 -11.37
N TYR A 41 3.78 1.40 -11.21
CA TYR A 41 2.89 0.64 -12.08
C TYR A 41 1.45 1.16 -12.05
N VAL A 42 0.88 1.39 -10.86
CA VAL A 42 -0.47 1.96 -10.69
C VAL A 42 -0.58 3.31 -11.39
N THR A 43 0.41 4.18 -11.24
CA THR A 43 0.41 5.51 -11.87
C THR A 43 0.37 5.41 -13.40
N ARG A 44 1.21 4.53 -13.99
CA ARG A 44 1.23 4.29 -15.44
C ARG A 44 -0.08 3.70 -15.94
N PHE A 45 -0.60 2.70 -15.22
CA PHE A 45 -1.88 2.06 -15.56
C PHE A 45 -3.03 3.07 -15.56
N VAL A 46 -3.14 3.92 -14.53
CA VAL A 46 -4.16 4.98 -14.48
C VAL A 46 -4.01 5.95 -15.65
N GLY A 47 -2.78 6.34 -16.01
CA GLY A 47 -2.54 7.20 -17.18
C GLY A 47 -3.10 6.60 -18.48
N VAL A 48 -2.88 5.31 -18.71
CA VAL A 48 -3.44 4.59 -19.87
C VAL A 48 -4.97 4.58 -19.82
N VAL A 49 -5.56 4.23 -18.67
CA VAL A 49 -7.02 4.17 -18.51
C VAL A 49 -7.66 5.54 -18.73
N LEU A 50 -7.09 6.62 -18.18
CA LEU A 50 -7.58 7.98 -18.41
C LEU A 50 -7.49 8.37 -19.89
N GLY A 51 -6.41 8.01 -20.58
CA GLY A 51 -6.30 8.21 -22.03
C GLY A 51 -7.43 7.53 -22.79
N LEU A 52 -7.71 6.26 -22.49
CA LEU A 52 -8.81 5.50 -23.11
C LEU A 52 -10.18 6.13 -22.81
N VAL A 53 -10.42 6.59 -21.58
CA VAL A 53 -11.65 7.26 -21.20
C VAL A 53 -11.84 8.56 -21.98
N LEU A 54 -10.80 9.39 -22.09
CA LEU A 54 -10.86 10.64 -22.85
C LEU A 54 -11.13 10.38 -24.34
N THR A 55 -10.51 9.34 -24.91
CA THR A 55 -10.81 8.92 -26.29
C THR A 55 -12.25 8.46 -26.43
N ALA A 56 -12.76 7.62 -25.52
CA ALA A 56 -14.14 7.14 -25.56
C ALA A 56 -15.16 8.29 -25.44
N VAL A 57 -14.94 9.23 -24.52
CA VAL A 57 -15.77 10.43 -24.36
C VAL A 57 -15.73 11.31 -25.61
N SER A 58 -14.55 11.50 -26.20
CA SER A 58 -14.40 12.29 -27.44
C SER A 58 -15.11 11.64 -28.63
N LEU A 59 -15.14 10.31 -28.70
CA LEU A 59 -15.83 9.57 -29.76
C LEU A 59 -17.35 9.63 -29.53
N ALA A 60 -17.78 9.43 -28.29
CA ALA A 60 -19.19 9.51 -27.90
C ALA A 60 -19.79 10.89 -28.19
N SER A 61 -19.05 11.99 -27.95
CA SER A 61 -19.55 13.34 -28.25
C SER A 61 -19.63 13.65 -29.75
N ARG A 62 -18.87 12.94 -30.59
CA ARG A 62 -18.91 13.10 -32.06
C ARG A 62 -20.05 12.31 -32.72
N PHE A 63 -20.35 11.13 -32.19
CA PHE A 63 -21.37 10.23 -32.78
C PHE A 63 -22.71 10.25 -32.03
N GLY A 64 -22.74 10.74 -30.79
CA GLY A 64 -23.94 10.85 -29.97
C GLY A 64 -24.74 12.10 -30.30
N GLY A 65 -25.71 11.99 -31.21
CA GLY A 65 -26.70 13.04 -31.48
C GLY A 65 -27.80 13.18 -30.41
N GLY A 66 -27.54 12.77 -29.16
CA GLY A 66 -28.49 12.79 -28.05
C GLY A 66 -28.30 14.00 -27.13
N ASP A 67 -29.39 14.46 -26.51
CA ASP A 67 -29.36 15.60 -25.57
C ASP A 67 -28.57 15.21 -24.29
N PRO A 68 -27.49 15.92 -23.93
CA PRO A 68 -26.70 15.65 -22.73
C PRO A 68 -27.52 15.63 -21.43
N ALA A 69 -28.69 16.28 -21.39
CA ALA A 69 -29.60 16.24 -20.24
C ALA A 69 -30.20 14.84 -19.98
N THR A 70 -30.27 13.98 -21.01
CA THR A 70 -30.80 12.61 -20.89
C THR A 70 -29.74 11.58 -20.48
N GLN A 71 -28.46 11.97 -20.36
CA GLN A 71 -27.36 11.05 -20.02
C GLN A 71 -26.68 11.39 -18.69
N LEU A 72 -27.34 12.20 -17.85
CA LEU A 72 -26.79 12.66 -16.56
C LEU A 72 -26.25 11.52 -15.67
N PRO A 73 -26.90 10.34 -15.55
CA PRO A 73 -26.37 9.24 -14.74
C PRO A 73 -25.06 8.67 -15.27
N ALA A 74 -24.92 8.55 -16.60
CA ALA A 74 -23.70 8.07 -17.23
C ALA A 74 -22.56 9.09 -17.05
N VAL A 75 -22.87 10.39 -17.19
CA VAL A 75 -21.90 11.48 -16.94
C VAL A 75 -21.45 11.49 -15.48
N ALA A 76 -22.37 11.31 -14.53
CA ALA A 76 -22.04 11.20 -13.11
C ALA A 76 -21.13 10.00 -12.83
N ALA A 77 -21.40 8.85 -13.47
CA ALA A 77 -20.55 7.67 -13.35
C ALA A 77 -19.15 7.90 -13.95
N VAL A 78 -19.02 8.55 -15.12
CA VAL A 78 -17.71 8.94 -15.66
C VAL A 78 -16.96 9.86 -14.70
N ALA A 79 -17.63 10.88 -14.16
CA ALA A 79 -17.02 11.82 -13.22
C ALA A 79 -16.54 11.12 -11.95
N GLY A 80 -17.35 10.23 -11.37
CA GLY A 80 -16.96 9.40 -10.23
C GLY A 80 -15.74 8.51 -10.54
N GLY A 81 -15.73 7.93 -11.75
CA GLY A 81 -14.62 7.14 -12.26
C GLY A 81 -13.31 7.92 -12.33
N VAL A 82 -13.34 9.08 -12.99
CA VAL A 82 -12.18 9.97 -13.14
C VAL A 82 -11.67 10.46 -11.78
N VAL A 83 -12.56 10.87 -10.89
CA VAL A 83 -12.18 11.30 -9.52
C VAL A 83 -11.51 10.16 -8.76
N GLY A 84 -12.04 8.94 -8.83
CA GLY A 84 -11.43 7.77 -8.20
C GLY A 84 -10.04 7.46 -8.74
N LEU A 85 -9.86 7.54 -10.06
CA LEU A 85 -8.54 7.35 -10.71
C LEU A 85 -7.53 8.43 -10.31
N VAL A 86 -7.93 9.70 -10.29
CA VAL A 86 -7.07 10.81 -9.85
C VAL A 86 -6.68 10.63 -8.38
N ALA A 87 -7.62 10.23 -7.52
CA ALA A 87 -7.33 9.92 -6.12
C ALA A 87 -6.35 8.75 -5.97
N ALA A 88 -6.44 7.73 -6.83
CA ALA A 88 -5.48 6.62 -6.86
C ALA A 88 -4.07 7.10 -7.23
N VAL A 89 -3.92 7.94 -8.25
CA VAL A 89 -2.61 8.52 -8.64
C VAL A 89 -2.04 9.37 -7.51
N ALA A 90 -2.85 10.25 -6.92
CA ALA A 90 -2.42 11.07 -5.80
C ALA A 90 -1.95 10.20 -4.62
N GLY A 91 -2.70 9.15 -4.28
CA GLY A 91 -2.33 8.20 -3.23
C GLY A 91 -1.05 7.41 -3.55
N ALA A 92 -0.85 7.01 -4.81
CA ALA A 92 0.36 6.34 -5.26
C ALA A 92 1.59 7.24 -5.11
N ILE A 93 1.50 8.51 -5.55
CA ILE A 93 2.56 9.52 -5.42
C ILE A 93 2.90 9.76 -3.94
N VAL A 94 1.89 9.91 -3.08
CA VAL A 94 2.10 10.10 -1.63
C VAL A 94 2.77 8.89 -1.00
N THR A 95 2.43 7.67 -1.45
CA THR A 95 3.05 6.43 -0.95
C THR A 95 4.53 6.40 -1.34
N TYR A 96 4.83 6.65 -2.62
CA TYR A 96 6.19 6.72 -3.16
C TYR A 96 7.05 7.76 -2.42
N LEU A 97 6.55 8.99 -2.25
CA LEU A 97 7.30 10.05 -1.58
C LEU A 97 7.53 9.82 -0.07
N SER A 98 6.71 8.96 0.55
CA SER A 98 6.77 8.71 1.99
C SER A 98 7.54 7.44 2.37
N SER A 99 8.02 6.65 1.41
CA SER A 99 8.90 5.51 1.65
C SER A 99 10.31 6.01 1.99
N ARG A 100 10.59 6.21 3.28
CA ARG A 100 11.96 6.36 3.79
C ARG A 100 12.20 5.31 4.88
N VAL A 101 13.07 4.36 4.59
CA VAL A 101 13.53 3.34 5.53
C VAL A 101 14.78 3.86 6.24
N VAL A 102 14.89 3.62 7.54
CA VAL A 102 16.14 3.86 8.26
C VAL A 102 17.04 2.65 8.02
N VAL A 103 18.21 2.91 7.45
CA VAL A 103 19.24 1.89 7.16
C VAL A 103 20.49 2.21 7.97
N GLY A 104 21.04 1.21 8.65
CA GLY A 104 22.34 1.28 9.32
C GLY A 104 22.35 1.95 10.70
N LEU A 105 23.56 2.12 11.25
CA LEU A 105 23.79 2.72 12.56
C LEU A 105 23.60 4.23 12.54
N HIS A 106 23.16 4.76 13.68
CA HIS A 106 23.13 6.20 13.88
C HIS A 106 24.55 6.80 13.73
N PRO A 107 24.71 7.98 13.10
CA PRO A 107 26.03 8.57 12.84
C PRO A 107 26.88 8.81 14.09
N HIS A 108 26.27 8.92 15.27
CA HIS A 108 26.98 9.01 16.55
C HIS A 108 27.53 7.66 17.00
N ALA A 109 26.75 6.58 16.87
CA ALA A 109 27.19 5.22 17.17
C ALA A 109 28.33 4.79 16.22
N ALA A 110 28.17 5.04 14.91
CA ALA A 110 29.21 4.73 13.92
C ALA A 110 30.53 5.46 14.19
N ARG A 111 30.49 6.71 14.68
CA ARG A 111 31.69 7.47 15.05
C ARG A 111 32.36 6.98 16.32
N ALA A 112 31.57 6.61 17.34
CA ALA A 112 32.10 6.06 18.59
C ALA A 112 32.75 4.68 18.38
N ILE A 113 32.16 3.85 17.50
CA ILE A 113 32.77 2.59 17.02
C ILE A 113 34.08 2.86 16.28
N ALA A 114 34.08 3.78 15.31
CA ALA A 114 35.27 4.10 14.52
C ALA A 114 36.42 4.69 15.37
N GLY A 115 36.09 5.30 16.51
CA GLY A 115 37.05 5.81 17.49
C GLY A 115 37.72 4.72 18.35
N GLY A 116 37.29 3.46 18.24
CA GLY A 116 37.81 2.36 19.07
C GLY A 116 37.39 2.45 20.54
N GLU A 117 36.31 3.17 20.85
CA GLU A 117 35.84 3.40 22.23
C GLU A 117 35.14 2.17 22.84
N TYR A 118 34.93 1.10 22.08
CA TYR A 118 34.18 -0.09 22.49
C TYR A 118 34.99 -1.37 22.29
N GLY A 119 34.98 -2.26 23.28
CA GLY A 119 35.43 -3.65 23.10
C GLY A 119 34.42 -4.45 22.26
N ASP A 120 34.85 -5.60 21.71
CA ASP A 120 34.04 -6.45 20.80
C ASP A 120 32.64 -6.78 21.37
N ASP A 121 32.52 -6.89 22.68
CA ASP A 121 31.28 -7.26 23.36
C ASP A 121 30.31 -6.08 23.55
N GLU A 122 30.86 -4.87 23.70
CA GLU A 122 30.13 -3.61 23.80
C GLU A 122 29.64 -3.15 22.41
N TYR A 123 30.42 -3.47 21.38
CA TYR A 123 30.08 -3.27 19.96
C TYR A 123 28.80 -4.01 19.56
N ASN A 124 28.73 -5.32 19.83
CA ASN A 124 27.56 -6.14 19.49
C ASN A 124 26.30 -5.66 20.21
N THR A 125 26.42 -5.22 21.46
CA THR A 125 25.32 -4.67 22.25
C THR A 125 24.80 -3.35 21.65
N LEU A 126 25.70 -2.47 21.21
CA LEU A 126 25.35 -1.23 20.54
C LEU A 126 24.64 -1.48 19.19
N LEU A 127 25.15 -2.43 18.40
CA LEU A 127 24.54 -2.84 17.13
C LEU A 127 23.13 -3.41 17.31
N LEU A 128 22.98 -4.33 18.27
CA LEU A 128 21.69 -4.92 18.62
C LEU A 128 20.64 -3.86 18.92
N ARG A 129 20.99 -2.87 19.73
CA ARG A 129 20.09 -1.77 20.08
C ARG A 129 19.77 -0.89 18.87
N ALA A 130 20.78 -0.55 18.07
CA ALA A 130 20.59 0.27 16.87
C ALA A 130 19.68 -0.42 15.83
N TYR A 131 19.90 -1.71 15.58
CA TYR A 131 19.08 -2.48 14.65
C TYR A 131 17.68 -2.77 15.18
N ALA A 132 17.52 -3.06 16.47
CA ALA A 132 16.21 -3.20 17.09
C ALA A 132 15.37 -1.91 16.95
N ASP A 133 16.00 -0.75 17.21
CA ASP A 133 15.36 0.56 17.02
C ASP A 133 15.01 0.83 15.54
N ALA A 134 15.89 0.45 14.61
CA ALA A 134 15.64 0.58 13.17
C ALA A 134 14.46 -0.29 12.73
N VAL A 135 14.43 -1.56 13.15
CA VAL A 135 13.34 -2.49 12.85
C VAL A 135 11.99 -1.96 13.36
N GLU A 136 11.93 -1.42 14.57
CA GLU A 136 10.67 -0.91 15.13
C GLU A 136 10.20 0.36 14.40
N ARG A 137 11.12 1.27 14.06
CA ARG A 137 10.79 2.47 13.25
C ARG A 137 10.32 2.09 11.84
N ASN A 138 11.03 1.18 11.18
CA ASN A 138 10.69 0.71 9.84
C ASN A 138 9.35 -0.03 9.83
N ARG A 139 9.06 -0.86 10.84
CA ARG A 139 7.72 -1.49 11.02
C ARG A 139 6.60 -0.46 11.07
N ARG A 140 6.81 0.67 11.77
CA ARG A 140 5.82 1.75 11.83
C ARG A 140 5.60 2.39 10.46
N VAL A 141 6.69 2.68 9.73
CA VAL A 141 6.63 3.24 8.36
C VAL A 141 5.92 2.28 7.41
N LEU A 142 6.32 1.00 7.40
CA LEU A 142 5.71 -0.05 6.59
C LEU A 142 4.21 -0.19 6.87
N ARG A 143 3.79 -0.20 8.14
CA ARG A 143 2.37 -0.30 8.51
C ARG A 143 1.57 0.89 7.98
N VAL A 144 2.12 2.11 8.07
CA VAL A 144 1.48 3.32 7.55
C VAL A 144 1.43 3.30 6.02
N ASN A 145 2.53 2.94 5.35
CA ASN A 145 2.61 2.87 3.89
C ASN A 145 1.69 1.79 3.32
N ALA A 146 1.65 0.59 3.91
CA ALA A 146 0.71 -0.46 3.53
C ALA A 146 -0.75 0.00 3.67
N GLY A 147 -1.08 0.73 4.73
CA GLY A 147 -2.40 1.32 4.92
C GLY A 147 -2.75 2.37 3.86
N ARG A 148 -1.80 3.23 3.48
CA ARG A 148 -1.97 4.21 2.39
C ARG A 148 -2.11 3.52 1.03
N PHE A 149 -1.25 2.56 0.73
CA PHE A 149 -1.30 1.77 -0.49
C PHE A 149 -2.63 1.03 -0.65
N ARG A 150 -3.17 0.47 0.45
CA ARG A 150 -4.52 -0.12 0.45
C ARG A 150 -5.59 0.89 0.03
N ARG A 151 -5.55 2.12 0.55
CA ARG A 151 -6.51 3.19 0.16
C ARG A 151 -6.35 3.57 -1.31
N THR A 152 -5.11 3.63 -1.81
CA THR A 152 -4.81 3.83 -3.24
C THR A 152 -5.47 2.77 -4.12
N LEU A 153 -5.32 1.50 -3.77
CA LEU A 153 -5.93 0.39 -4.52
C LEU A 153 -7.46 0.42 -4.46
N VAL A 154 -8.05 0.80 -3.33
CA VAL A 154 -9.51 0.97 -3.22
C VAL A 154 -9.99 2.13 -4.10
N ALA A 155 -9.29 3.27 -4.12
CA ALA A 155 -9.62 4.38 -4.99
C ALA A 155 -9.54 3.99 -6.47
N LEU A 156 -8.51 3.21 -6.85
CA LEU A 156 -8.37 2.65 -8.19
C LEU A 156 -9.55 1.77 -8.57
N LEU A 157 -9.92 0.83 -7.69
CA LEU A 157 -11.05 -0.08 -7.89
C LEU A 157 -12.36 0.69 -8.06
N VAL A 158 -12.62 1.68 -7.19
CA VAL A 158 -13.80 2.55 -7.28
C VAL A 158 -13.81 3.27 -8.62
N GLY A 159 -12.68 3.86 -9.03
CA GLY A 159 -12.55 4.54 -10.32
C GLY A 159 -12.91 3.64 -11.50
N ILE A 160 -12.31 2.45 -11.56
CA ILE A 160 -12.57 1.47 -12.64
C ILE A 160 -14.03 1.00 -12.63
N ALA A 161 -14.60 0.71 -11.46
CA ALA A 161 -15.98 0.24 -11.35
C ALA A 161 -17.00 1.29 -11.82
N TYR A 162 -16.77 2.56 -11.49
CA TYR A 162 -17.59 3.67 -11.99
C TYR A 162 -17.47 3.85 -13.51
N LEU A 163 -16.27 3.71 -14.09
CA LEU A 163 -16.10 3.75 -15.54
C LEU A 163 -16.77 2.57 -16.25
N ALA A 164 -16.70 1.37 -15.67
CA ALA A 164 -17.40 0.20 -16.19
C ALA A 164 -18.93 0.39 -16.11
N MET A 165 -19.43 0.97 -15.01
CA MET A 165 -20.84 1.33 -14.86
C MET A 165 -21.27 2.41 -15.86
N ALA A 166 -20.44 3.41 -16.13
CA ALA A 166 -20.70 4.40 -17.17
C ALA A 166 -20.81 3.76 -18.56
N ALA A 167 -19.88 2.86 -18.90
CA ALA A 167 -19.93 2.12 -20.16
C ALA A 167 -21.20 1.26 -20.26
N LEU A 168 -21.60 0.59 -19.18
CA LEU A 168 -22.84 -0.19 -19.13
C LEU A 168 -24.07 0.68 -19.38
N LEU A 169 -24.17 1.84 -18.71
CA LEU A 169 -25.27 2.78 -18.90
C LEU A 169 -25.33 3.30 -20.34
N PHE A 170 -24.17 3.58 -20.94
CA PHE A 170 -24.08 4.04 -22.32
C PHE A 170 -24.52 2.97 -23.34
N VAL A 171 -24.14 1.70 -23.11
CA VAL A 171 -24.47 0.59 -24.02
C VAL A 171 -25.92 0.16 -23.90
N LEU A 172 -26.45 0.03 -22.67
CA LEU A 172 -27.84 -0.38 -22.46
C LEU A 172 -28.83 0.72 -22.82
N ALA A 173 -28.41 2.00 -22.73
CA ALA A 173 -29.26 3.17 -22.88
C ALA A 173 -30.65 2.99 -22.24
N PRO A 174 -30.74 2.61 -20.95
CA PRO A 174 -32.03 2.37 -20.32
C PRO A 174 -32.81 3.69 -20.26
N SER A 175 -34.10 3.70 -20.54
CA SER A 175 -34.88 4.95 -20.52
C SER A 175 -35.58 5.19 -19.17
N GLY A 176 -35.70 6.47 -18.79
CA GLY A 176 -36.46 6.90 -17.61
C GLY A 176 -35.73 6.66 -16.28
N GLY A 177 -36.48 6.29 -15.23
CA GLY A 177 -35.94 6.16 -13.87
C GLY A 177 -34.96 4.98 -13.67
N TRP A 178 -34.85 4.09 -14.66
CA TRP A 178 -34.03 2.88 -14.54
C TRP A 178 -32.52 3.18 -14.55
N GLU A 179 -32.10 4.24 -15.23
CA GLU A 179 -30.70 4.69 -15.22
C GLU A 179 -30.24 5.04 -13.80
N TRP A 180 -31.06 5.80 -13.08
CA TRP A 180 -30.80 6.19 -11.69
C TRP A 180 -30.83 4.99 -10.76
N ALA A 181 -31.75 4.04 -10.97
CA ALA A 181 -31.79 2.82 -10.18
C ALA A 181 -30.49 2.00 -10.33
N ILE A 182 -30.00 1.81 -11.56
CA ILE A 182 -28.73 1.12 -11.83
C ILE A 182 -27.58 1.87 -11.16
N LEU A 183 -27.51 3.20 -11.31
CA LEU A 183 -26.45 4.02 -10.72
C LEU A 183 -26.44 3.91 -9.19
N ILE A 184 -27.60 4.01 -8.54
CA ILE A 184 -27.72 3.93 -7.07
C ILE A 184 -27.33 2.54 -6.58
N VAL A 185 -27.89 1.48 -7.18
CA VAL A 185 -27.58 0.09 -6.78
C VAL A 185 -26.09 -0.22 -6.99
N GLY A 186 -25.54 0.19 -8.14
CA GLY A 186 -24.12 0.05 -8.43
C GLY A 186 -23.24 0.82 -7.45
N THR A 187 -23.61 2.06 -7.12
CA THR A 187 -22.90 2.89 -6.12
C THR A 187 -22.90 2.24 -4.74
N VAL A 188 -24.05 1.70 -4.30
CA VAL A 188 -24.15 0.99 -3.03
C VAL A 188 -23.26 -0.26 -3.05
N ALA A 189 -23.29 -1.06 -4.11
CA ALA A 189 -22.46 -2.24 -4.25
C ALA A 189 -20.95 -1.90 -4.20
N ILE A 190 -20.53 -0.89 -4.96
CA ILE A 190 -19.15 -0.37 -4.95
C ILE A 190 -18.77 0.11 -3.54
N GLY A 191 -19.65 0.85 -2.86
CA GLY A 191 -19.44 1.33 -1.51
C GLY A 191 -19.26 0.21 -0.48
N VAL A 192 -20.08 -0.85 -0.57
CA VAL A 192 -19.97 -2.04 0.30
C VAL A 192 -18.63 -2.74 0.10
N VAL A 193 -18.22 -2.96 -1.16
CA VAL A 193 -16.92 -3.59 -1.47
C VAL A 193 -15.76 -2.72 -1.00
N ALA A 194 -15.79 -1.41 -1.28
CA ALA A 194 -14.77 -0.48 -0.83
C ALA A 194 -14.65 -0.46 0.69
N TRP A 195 -15.78 -0.42 1.41
CA TRP A 195 -15.82 -0.48 2.87
C TRP A 195 -15.24 -1.79 3.42
N TYR A 196 -15.60 -2.93 2.82
CA TYR A 196 -15.07 -4.24 3.21
C TYR A 196 -13.55 -4.31 3.07
N LEU A 197 -13.00 -3.80 1.96
CA LEU A 197 -11.56 -3.75 1.72
C LEU A 197 -10.84 -2.79 2.69
N LEU A 198 -11.44 -1.63 2.98
CA LEU A 198 -10.85 -0.65 3.89
C LEU A 198 -10.82 -1.13 5.34
N THR A 199 -11.84 -1.86 5.79
CA THR A 199 -11.95 -2.41 7.15
C THR A 199 -11.04 -3.61 7.39
N GLY A 200 -10.46 -4.21 6.34
CA GLY A 200 -9.46 -5.28 6.49
C GLY A 200 -10.03 -6.57 7.09
N ARG A 201 -11.35 -6.78 7.01
CA ARG A 201 -12.02 -7.95 7.61
C ARG A 201 -11.53 -9.30 7.06
N TYR A 202 -10.88 -9.29 5.89
CA TYR A 202 -10.26 -10.45 5.26
C TYR A 202 -8.93 -10.89 5.94
N LEU A 203 -8.37 -10.13 6.87
CA LEU A 203 -7.09 -10.42 7.55
C LEU A 203 -7.24 -11.21 8.86
N ARG A 204 -8.36 -11.91 9.08
CA ARG A 204 -8.46 -12.82 10.24
C ARG A 204 -7.60 -14.05 9.97
N LEU A 205 -6.37 -14.03 10.48
CA LEU A 205 -5.66 -15.25 10.81
C LEU A 205 -6.46 -15.90 11.94
N GLU A 206 -7.20 -16.96 11.63
CA GLU A 206 -7.69 -17.86 12.67
C GLU A 206 -6.47 -18.29 13.48
N PRO A 207 -6.45 -18.08 14.82
CA PRO A 207 -5.40 -18.63 15.64
C PRO A 207 -5.45 -20.14 15.42
N GLY A 208 -4.42 -20.69 14.77
CA GLY A 208 -4.24 -22.13 14.67
C GLY A 208 -4.40 -22.70 16.07
N GLY A 209 -5.32 -23.66 16.21
CA GLY A 209 -5.59 -24.31 17.48
C GLY A 209 -4.30 -24.91 18.03
N SER A 210 -3.70 -24.24 19.01
CA SER A 210 -2.79 -24.90 19.93
C SER A 210 -3.63 -25.80 20.82
N GLY A 211 -3.96 -26.98 20.28
CA GLY A 211 -4.40 -28.11 21.06
C GLY A 211 -3.39 -28.35 22.17
N ASN A 212 -3.85 -28.23 23.41
CA ASN A 212 -3.17 -28.71 24.60
C ASN A 212 -2.73 -30.15 24.39
N GLU A 213 -1.43 -30.39 24.27
CA GLU A 213 -0.84 -31.63 24.76
C GLU A 213 -0.36 -31.34 26.18
N ARG A 214 -1.13 -31.84 27.14
CA ARG A 214 -0.72 -32.04 28.53
C ARG A 214 -0.39 -33.51 28.71
#